data_AF-A0A7S1CJ53-F1
#
_entry.id   AF-A0A7S1CJ53-F1
#
_cell.length_a   1.000
_cell.length_b   1.000
_cell.length_c   1.000
_cell.angle_alpha   90.00
_cell.angle_beta   90.00
_cell.angle_gamma   90.00
#
_symmetry.space_group_name_H-M   'P 1'
#
loop_
_entity.id
_entity.type
_entity.pdbx_description
1 polymer ?
#
loop_
_entity_poly.entity_id
_entity_poly.type
_entity_poly.pdbx_seq_one_letter_code
_entity_poly.pdbx_strand_id
1 'polypeptide(L)'
;ADAARATALAELAAEEARLGKERRRAARDAEGVGEDTTAEVQALLGLFGIPWLVAPMEAEAQCAALEAAGLVDGVITDDSDAFLFGARRVYRHVFDGTRNVEEYRAEDVMSELGLDRDALIRLALLLGSDYTPGIRGIGPVNAVEVVSAFP
;
A
#
# COMPACT_ATOMS: atom_id res chain seq x y z
N ALA A 1 33.26 3.36 31.52
CA ALA A 1 33.53 2.40 30.43
C ALA A 1 32.23 1.82 29.89
N ASP A 2 31.28 1.37 30.74
CA ASP A 2 30.03 0.76 30.27
C ASP A 2 29.05 1.70 29.54
N ALA A 3 28.95 2.96 29.95
CA ALA A 3 28.07 3.93 29.27
C ALA A 3 28.48 4.17 27.80
N ALA A 4 29.78 4.36 27.54
CA ALA A 4 30.29 4.56 26.19
C ALA A 4 30.10 3.31 25.30
N ARG A 5 30.19 2.12 25.89
CA ARG A 5 29.94 0.85 25.19
C ARG A 5 28.45 0.68 24.86
N ALA A 6 27.55 1.08 25.75
CA ALA A 6 26.12 1.06 25.51
C ALA A 6 25.70 2.04 24.41
N THR A 7 26.28 3.25 24.38
CA THR A 7 26.04 4.22 23.30
C THR A 7 26.52 3.71 21.95
N ALA A 8 27.73 3.16 21.88
CA ALA A 8 28.26 2.59 20.64
C ALA A 8 27.43 1.41 20.11
N LEU A 9 26.89 0.56 20.99
CA LEU A 9 26.00 -0.53 20.59
C LEU A 9 24.65 -0.02 20.06
N ALA A 10 24.10 1.05 20.64
CA ALA A 10 22.87 1.67 20.16
C ALA A 10 23.05 2.34 18.79
N GLU A 11 24.19 3.00 18.56
CA GLU A 11 24.54 3.60 17.27
C GLU A 11 24.72 2.52 16.19
N LEU A 12 25.42 1.43 16.50
CA LEU A 12 25.55 0.27 15.62
C LEU A 12 24.19 -0.35 15.25
N ALA A 13 23.29 -0.53 16.22
CA ALA A 13 21.95 -1.06 15.95
C ALA A 13 21.11 -0.11 15.08
N ALA A 14 21.23 1.20 15.28
CA ALA A 14 20.55 2.20 14.46
C ALA A 14 21.10 2.22 13.02
N GLU A 15 22.41 2.05 12.87
CA GLU A 15 23.07 2.00 11.56
C GLU A 15 22.74 0.70 10.81
N GLU A 16 22.72 -0.45 11.48
CA GLU A 16 22.24 -1.71 10.89
C GLU A 16 20.77 -1.60 10.44
N ALA A 17 19.91 -0.97 11.24
CA ALA A 17 18.52 -0.72 10.85
C ALA A 17 18.40 0.21 9.63
N ARG A 18 19.25 1.24 9.54
CA ARG A 18 19.31 2.15 8.39
C ARG A 18 19.79 1.42 7.13
N LEU A 19 20.90 0.70 7.22
CA LEU A 19 21.47 -0.07 6.13
C LEU A 19 20.50 -1.18 5.67
N GLY A 20 19.78 -1.80 6.60
CA GLY A 20 18.72 -2.77 6.28
C GLY A 20 17.56 -2.15 5.50
N LYS A 21 17.15 -0.93 5.85
CA LYS A 21 16.12 -0.17 5.11
C LYS A 21 16.62 0.25 3.73
N GLU A 22 17.84 0.76 3.63
CA GLU A 22 18.46 1.14 2.35
C GLU A 22 18.62 -0.07 1.42
N ARG A 23 19.03 -1.23 1.95
CA ARG A 23 19.16 -2.46 1.16
C ARG A 23 17.79 -2.96 0.67
N ARG A 24 16.73 -2.86 1.48
CA ARG A 24 15.36 -3.19 1.05
C ARG A 24 14.86 -2.24 -0.02
N ARG A 25 15.16 -0.93 0.10
CA ARG A 25 14.79 0.07 -0.90
C ARG A 25 15.52 -0.18 -2.23
N ALA A 26 16.84 -0.37 -2.17
CA ALA A 26 17.65 -0.68 -3.36
C ALA A 26 17.24 -2.01 -4.03
N ALA A 27 16.81 -3.01 -3.25
CA ALA A 27 16.29 -4.27 -3.80
C ALA A 27 14.98 -4.04 -4.58
N ARG A 28 14.05 -3.22 -4.06
CA ARG A 28 12.82 -2.85 -4.77
C ARG A 28 13.12 -2.02 -6.03
N ASP A 29 14.04 -1.06 -5.94
CA ASP A 29 14.42 -0.20 -7.06
C ASP A 29 15.13 -1.00 -8.18
N ALA A 30 15.85 -2.08 -7.83
CA ALA A 30 16.48 -3.00 -8.78
C ALA A 30 15.49 -4.01 -9.40
N GLU A 31 14.31 -4.15 -8.80
CA GLU A 31 13.17 -4.96 -9.27
C GLU A 31 12.25 -4.15 -10.20
N GLY A 32 12.76 -3.10 -10.84
CA GLY A 32 12.03 -2.39 -11.89
C GLY A 32 11.65 -3.36 -13.02
N VAL A 33 10.35 -3.51 -13.28
CA VAL A 33 9.84 -4.31 -14.38
C VAL A 33 10.35 -3.69 -15.69
N GLY A 34 11.24 -4.39 -16.40
CA GLY A 34 11.65 -3.97 -17.73
C GLY A 34 10.47 -4.06 -18.70
N GLU A 35 10.41 -3.18 -19.70
CA GLU A 35 9.34 -3.18 -20.73
C GLU A 35 9.18 -4.57 -21.38
N ASP A 36 10.28 -5.31 -21.54
CA ASP A 36 10.30 -6.68 -22.04
C ASP A 36 9.48 -7.65 -21.15
N THR A 37 9.57 -7.52 -19.83
CA THR A 37 8.85 -8.37 -18.88
C THR A 37 7.34 -8.13 -18.93
N THR A 38 6.90 -6.88 -19.11
CA THR A 38 5.47 -6.55 -19.24
C THR A 38 4.87 -7.20 -20.49
N ALA A 39 5.57 -7.13 -21.62
CA ALA A 39 5.12 -7.73 -22.88
C ALA A 39 5.03 -9.27 -22.78
N GLU A 40 6.00 -9.91 -22.14
CA GLU A 40 5.99 -11.35 -21.89
C GLU A 40 4.79 -11.78 -21.03
N VAL A 41 4.49 -11.04 -19.96
CA VAL A 41 3.33 -11.32 -19.09
C VAL A 41 2.02 -11.12 -19.86
N GLN A 42 1.88 -10.05 -20.65
CA GLN A 42 0.69 -9.84 -21.49
C GLN A 42 0.47 -10.96 -22.50
N ALA A 43 1.54 -11.43 -23.15
CA ALA A 43 1.47 -12.57 -24.05
C ALA A 43 1.04 -13.84 -23.32
N LEU A 44 1.61 -14.09 -22.13
CA LEU A 44 1.25 -15.23 -21.29
C LEU A 44 -0.24 -15.20 -20.91
N LEU A 45 -0.75 -14.06 -20.43
CA LEU A 45 -2.16 -13.88 -20.10
C LEU A 45 -3.05 -14.18 -21.32
N GLY A 46 -2.65 -13.73 -22.51
CA GLY A 46 -3.32 -14.04 -23.76
C GLY A 46 -3.39 -15.54 -24.07
N LEU A 47 -2.29 -16.29 -23.82
CA LEU A 47 -2.27 -17.75 -24.00
C LEU A 47 -3.19 -18.48 -23.03
N PHE A 48 -3.35 -17.97 -21.80
CA PHE A 48 -4.28 -18.51 -20.80
C PHE A 48 -5.73 -18.04 -21.00
N GLY A 49 -5.98 -17.15 -21.97
CA GLY A 49 -7.31 -16.58 -22.21
C GLY A 49 -7.78 -15.62 -21.11
N ILE A 50 -6.85 -15.06 -20.33
CA ILE A 50 -7.15 -14.10 -19.26
C ILE A 50 -7.15 -12.69 -19.86
N PRO A 51 -8.27 -11.96 -19.80
CA PRO A 51 -8.33 -10.61 -20.33
C PRO A 51 -7.48 -9.66 -19.49
N TRP A 52 -6.82 -8.72 -20.15
CA TRP A 52 -6.04 -7.67 -19.51
C TRP A 52 -6.31 -6.34 -20.21
N LEU A 53 -5.97 -5.25 -19.53
CA LEU A 53 -6.02 -3.90 -20.04
C LEU A 53 -4.83 -3.10 -19.52
N VAL A 54 -4.50 -2.01 -20.19
CA VAL A 54 -3.48 -1.06 -19.73
C VAL A 54 -4.21 0.11 -19.10
N ALA A 55 -3.95 0.34 -17.80
CA ALA A 55 -4.42 1.55 -17.14
C ALA A 55 -3.71 2.78 -17.73
N PRO A 56 -4.37 3.94 -17.83
CA PRO A 56 -3.73 5.16 -18.35
C PRO A 56 -2.60 5.65 -17.44
N MET A 57 -2.72 5.39 -16.14
CA MET A 57 -1.74 5.71 -15.11
C MET A 57 -1.77 4.57 -14.08
N GLU A 58 -2.31 4.82 -12.89
CA GLU A 58 -2.31 3.84 -11.80
C GLU A 58 -3.29 2.69 -12.00
N ALA A 59 -2.78 1.47 -11.86
CA ALA A 59 -3.57 0.26 -12.01
C ALA A 59 -4.68 0.18 -10.94
N GLU A 60 -4.38 0.56 -9.69
CA GLU A 60 -5.35 0.52 -8.59
C GLU A 60 -6.50 1.50 -8.77
N ALA A 61 -6.19 2.69 -9.31
CA ALA A 61 -7.19 3.68 -9.66
C ALA A 61 -8.14 3.15 -10.75
N GLN A 62 -7.58 2.48 -11.76
CA GLN A 62 -8.37 1.86 -12.82
C GLN A 62 -9.23 0.70 -12.27
N CYS A 63 -8.69 -0.15 -11.41
CA CYS A 63 -9.43 -1.25 -10.77
C CYS A 63 -10.58 -0.72 -9.89
N ALA A 64 -10.33 0.30 -9.07
CA ALA A 64 -11.35 0.96 -8.26
C ALA A 64 -12.47 1.55 -9.14
N ALA A 65 -12.11 2.17 -10.27
CA ALA A 65 -13.09 2.70 -11.22
C ALA A 65 -13.95 1.60 -11.88
N LEU A 66 -13.36 0.44 -12.23
CA LEU A 66 -14.10 -0.70 -12.77
C LEU A 66 -15.07 -1.28 -11.74
N GLU A 67 -14.65 -1.36 -10.47
CA GLU A 67 -15.50 -1.83 -9.37
C GLU A 67 -16.65 -0.86 -9.09
N ALA A 68 -16.37 0.45 -9.09
CA ALA A 68 -17.40 1.49 -8.97
C ALA A 68 -18.41 1.45 -10.14
N ALA A 69 -17.95 1.10 -11.35
CA ALA A 69 -18.80 0.91 -12.51
C ALA A 69 -19.60 -0.42 -12.50
N GLY A 70 -19.35 -1.30 -11.53
CA GLY A 70 -20.01 -2.61 -11.42
C GLY A 70 -19.55 -3.63 -12.47
N LEU A 71 -18.36 -3.44 -13.04
CA LEU A 71 -17.76 -4.35 -14.03
C LEU A 71 -16.98 -5.50 -13.37
N VAL A 72 -16.57 -5.31 -12.11
CA VAL A 72 -15.90 -6.31 -11.27
C VAL A 72 -16.46 -6.25 -9.85
N ASP A 73 -16.34 -7.35 -9.10
CA ASP A 73 -16.89 -7.48 -7.74
C ASP A 73 -15.98 -6.94 -6.63
N GLY A 74 -14.68 -6.78 -6.93
CA GLY A 74 -13.67 -6.32 -6.00
C GLY A 74 -12.29 -6.22 -6.64
N VAL A 75 -11.33 -5.70 -5.89
CA VAL A 75 -9.94 -5.49 -6.34
C VAL A 75 -9.01 -6.41 -5.55
N ILE A 76 -8.16 -7.16 -6.24
CA ILE A 76 -7.10 -7.95 -5.60
C ILE A 76 -5.83 -7.12 -5.63
N THR A 77 -5.38 -6.65 -4.46
CA THR A 77 -4.11 -5.94 -4.30
C THR A 77 -3.69 -5.96 -2.84
N ASP A 78 -2.39 -5.93 -2.59
CA ASP A 78 -1.81 -5.76 -1.26
C ASP A 78 -1.47 -4.29 -0.96
N ASP A 79 -1.70 -3.36 -1.88
CA ASP A 79 -1.56 -1.93 -1.61
C ASP A 79 -2.80 -1.37 -0.92
N SER A 80 -2.59 -0.39 -0.05
CA SER A 80 -3.66 0.35 0.62
C SER A 80 -4.24 1.48 -0.23
N ASP A 81 -3.52 1.96 -1.24
CA ASP A 81 -3.92 3.11 -2.05
C ASP A 81 -5.22 2.86 -2.83
N ALA A 82 -5.58 1.60 -3.11
CA ALA A 82 -6.87 1.21 -3.66
C ALA A 82 -8.08 1.83 -2.93
N PHE A 83 -8.04 1.93 -1.60
CA PHE A 83 -9.12 2.59 -0.83
C PHE A 83 -9.14 4.10 -1.04
N LEU A 84 -7.97 4.73 -1.22
CA LEU A 84 -7.85 6.16 -1.52
C LEU A 84 -8.44 6.47 -2.91
N PHE A 85 -8.32 5.53 -3.85
CA PHE A 85 -8.97 5.60 -5.17
C PHE A 85 -10.46 5.28 -5.15
N GLY A 86 -10.98 4.74 -4.03
CA GLY A 86 -12.40 4.50 -3.81
C GLY A 86 -12.85 3.06 -4.07
N ALA A 87 -11.94 2.08 -4.05
CA ALA A 87 -12.33 0.67 -4.02
C ALA A 87 -13.16 0.38 -2.77
N ARG A 88 -14.26 -0.37 -2.91
CA ARG A 88 -15.15 -0.72 -1.79
C ARG A 88 -14.87 -2.11 -1.27
N ARG A 89 -14.42 -3.04 -2.10
CA ARG A 89 -13.97 -4.40 -1.74
C ARG A 89 -12.54 -4.65 -2.20
N VAL A 90 -11.65 -4.92 -1.25
CA VAL A 90 -10.24 -5.24 -1.51
C VAL A 90 -9.88 -6.59 -0.90
N TYR A 91 -9.23 -7.45 -1.68
CA TYR A 91 -8.75 -8.76 -1.26
C TYR A 91 -7.22 -8.75 -1.18
N ARG A 92 -6.69 -9.01 0.01
CA ARG A 92 -5.26 -9.06 0.30
C ARG A 92 -4.77 -10.49 0.43
N HIS A 93 -3.48 -10.68 0.20
CA HIS A 93 -2.77 -11.94 0.42
C HIS A 93 -3.26 -13.12 -0.45
N VAL A 94 -3.93 -12.85 -1.57
CA VAL A 94 -4.48 -13.87 -2.48
C VAL A 94 -3.41 -14.84 -2.99
N PHE A 95 -2.21 -14.33 -3.25
CA PHE A 95 -1.09 -15.13 -3.77
C PHE A 95 -0.07 -15.52 -2.69
N ASP A 96 -0.31 -15.18 -1.42
CA ASP A 96 0.54 -15.58 -0.31
C ASP A 96 0.10 -16.95 0.23
N GLY A 97 0.84 -18.01 -0.10
CA GLY A 97 0.56 -19.37 0.35
C GLY A 97 0.73 -19.61 1.87
N THR A 98 1.17 -18.61 2.63
CA THR A 98 1.38 -18.71 4.08
C THR A 98 0.26 -18.07 4.91
N ARG A 99 -0.60 -17.27 4.27
CA ARG A 99 -1.68 -16.52 4.93
C ARG A 99 -3.03 -16.90 4.34
N ASN A 100 -4.08 -16.64 5.11
CA ASN A 100 -5.43 -16.68 4.55
C ASN A 100 -5.68 -15.41 3.74
N VAL A 101 -6.53 -15.52 2.72
CA VAL A 101 -7.04 -14.36 2.00
C VAL A 101 -7.90 -13.53 2.93
N GLU A 102 -7.65 -12.22 2.94
CA GLU A 102 -8.38 -11.26 3.76
C GLU A 102 -9.25 -10.36 2.86
N GLU A 103 -10.55 -10.31 3.14
CA GLU A 103 -11.47 -9.35 2.52
C GLU A 103 -11.59 -8.12 3.41
N TYR A 104 -11.35 -6.95 2.83
CA TYR A 104 -11.55 -5.65 3.46
C TYR A 104 -12.66 -4.89 2.73
N ARG A 105 -13.62 -4.35 3.48
CA ARG A 105 -14.73 -3.57 2.94
C ARG A 105 -14.68 -2.13 3.42
N ALA A 106 -14.85 -1.19 2.51
CA ALA A 106 -14.94 0.24 2.86
C ALA A 106 -16.15 0.53 3.77
N GLU A 107 -17.23 -0.24 3.67
CA GLU A 107 -18.39 -0.15 4.57
C GLU A 107 -18.03 -0.53 6.01
N ASP A 108 -17.20 -1.54 6.20
CA ASP A 108 -16.74 -1.98 7.53
C ASP A 108 -15.78 -0.93 8.12
N VAL A 109 -14.87 -0.38 7.29
CA VAL A 109 -13.98 0.73 7.70
C VAL A 109 -14.79 1.95 8.15
N MET A 110 -15.83 2.32 7.40
CA MET A 110 -16.70 3.44 7.77
C MET A 110 -17.51 3.14 9.04
N SER A 111 -18.09 1.95 9.16
CA SER A 111 -18.98 1.62 10.28
C SER A 111 -18.25 1.35 11.59
N GLU A 112 -17.05 0.77 11.54
CA GLU A 112 -16.26 0.43 12.72
C GLU A 112 -15.33 1.57 13.15
N LEU A 113 -14.75 2.32 12.19
CA LEU A 113 -13.76 3.36 12.47
C LEU A 113 -14.27 4.79 12.23
N GLY A 114 -15.42 4.97 11.59
CA GLY A 114 -15.94 6.29 11.22
C GLY A 114 -15.13 6.99 10.14
N LEU A 115 -14.32 6.24 9.38
CA LEU A 115 -13.41 6.78 8.37
C LEU A 115 -14.04 6.65 6.98
N ASP A 116 -14.50 7.78 6.44
CA ASP A 116 -14.88 7.87 5.04
C ASP A 116 -13.65 8.02 4.13
N ARG A 117 -13.87 8.06 2.82
CA ARG A 117 -12.78 8.17 1.85
C ARG A 117 -11.94 9.44 2.04
N ASP A 118 -12.58 10.57 2.35
CA ASP A 118 -11.87 11.83 2.54
C ASP A 118 -11.01 11.79 3.81
N ALA A 119 -11.50 11.16 4.88
CA ALA A 119 -10.74 10.88 6.09
C ALA A 119 -9.54 9.97 5.80
N LEU A 120 -9.71 8.91 5.00
CA LEU A 120 -8.61 8.03 4.59
C LEU A 120 -7.55 8.78 3.78
N ILE A 121 -7.94 9.66 2.86
CA ILE A 121 -7.02 10.51 2.10
C ILE A 121 -6.24 11.43 3.05
N ARG A 122 -6.91 12.06 4.02
CA ARG A 122 -6.24 12.89 5.03
C ARG A 122 -5.26 12.06 5.87
N LEU A 123 -5.64 10.83 6.25
CA LEU A 123 -4.73 9.93 6.96
C LEU A 123 -3.49 9.61 6.11
N ALA A 124 -3.65 9.31 4.82
CA ALA A 124 -2.53 9.08 3.91
C ALA A 124 -1.61 10.31 3.78
N LEU A 125 -2.19 11.53 3.78
CA LEU A 125 -1.42 12.77 3.80
C LEU A 125 -0.58 12.95 5.08
N LEU A 126 -1.09 12.49 6.22
CA LEU A 126 -0.41 12.60 7.52
C LEU A 126 0.62 11.48 7.73
N LEU A 127 0.28 10.25 7.39
CA LEU A 127 1.10 9.05 7.62
C LEU A 127 2.16 8.84 6.55
N GLY A 128 1.91 9.35 5.34
CA GLY A 128 2.68 9.08 4.15
C GLY A 128 2.04 8.01 3.28
N SER A 129 2.23 8.14 1.98
CA SER A 129 1.86 7.22 0.91
C SER A 129 2.86 7.36 -0.23
N ASP A 130 2.63 6.69 -1.35
CA ASP A 130 3.50 6.84 -2.52
C ASP A 130 3.48 8.27 -3.10
N TYR A 131 2.44 9.05 -2.78
CA TYR A 131 2.29 10.45 -3.22
C TYR A 131 2.85 11.48 -2.23
N THR A 132 3.19 11.09 -1.01
CA THR A 132 3.63 12.04 0.03
C THR A 132 4.47 11.38 1.11
N PRO A 133 5.56 12.02 1.56
CA PRO A 133 6.39 11.47 2.63
C PRO A 133 5.71 11.45 4.02
N GLY A 134 4.53 12.07 4.16
CA GLY A 134 3.84 12.21 5.44
C GLY A 134 4.50 13.23 6.38
N ILE A 135 3.99 13.31 7.61
CA ILE A 135 4.46 14.22 8.65
C ILE A 135 5.26 13.46 9.70
N ARG A 136 6.51 13.89 9.90
CA ARG A 136 7.41 13.28 10.89
C ARG A 136 6.81 13.38 12.30
N GLY A 137 6.73 12.24 12.99
CA GLY A 137 6.25 12.15 14.37
C GLY A 137 4.75 11.90 14.49
N ILE A 138 4.02 11.85 13.38
CA ILE A 138 2.61 11.43 13.36
C ILE A 138 2.55 9.94 13.03
N GLY A 139 2.06 9.15 13.99
CA GLY A 139 1.73 7.74 13.79
C GLY A 139 0.22 7.52 13.56
N PRO A 140 -0.22 6.27 13.31
CA PRO A 140 -1.62 5.96 13.01
C PRO A 140 -2.61 6.48 14.04
N VAL A 141 -2.32 6.30 15.34
CA VAL A 141 -3.19 6.76 16.43
C VAL A 141 -3.34 8.28 16.41
N ASN A 142 -2.22 9.02 16.39
CA ASN A 142 -2.24 10.48 16.33
C ASN A 142 -2.87 11.02 15.04
N ALA A 143 -2.70 10.34 13.91
CA ALA A 143 -3.32 10.74 12.65
C ALA A 143 -4.86 10.66 12.74
N VAL A 144 -5.39 9.57 13.30
CA VAL A 144 -6.84 9.40 13.53
C VAL A 144 -7.36 10.47 14.49
N GLU A 145 -6.64 10.76 15.57
CA GLU A 145 -7.00 11.85 16.50
C GLU A 145 -7.08 13.21 15.79
N VAL A 146 -6.09 13.54 14.95
CA VAL A 146 -6.05 14.79 14.19
C VAL A 146 -7.22 14.88 13.20
N VAL A 147 -7.45 13.83 12.41
CA VAL A 147 -8.56 13.81 11.43
C VAL A 147 -9.92 13.91 12.14
N SER A 148 -10.07 13.26 13.29
CA SER A 148 -11.33 13.30 14.06
C SER A 148 -11.57 14.64 14.74
N ALA A 149 -10.50 15.31 15.20
CA ALA A 149 -10.59 16.63 15.83
C ALA A 149 -10.84 17.77 14.83
N PHE A 150 -10.41 17.59 13.57
CA PHE A 150 -10.50 18.59 12.50
C PHE A 150 -11.14 17.99 11.22
N PRO A 151 -12.47 17.77 11.23
CA PRO A 151 -13.21 17.25 10.07
C PRO A 151 -13.19 18.22 8.88
#